data_AF-A0A6A6BCT5-F1
#
_entry.id   AF-A0A6A6BCT5-F1
#
_cell.length_a   1.000
_cell.length_b   1.000
_cell.length_c   1.000
_cell.angle_alpha   90.00
_cell.angle_beta   90.00
_cell.angle_gamma   90.00
#
_symmetry.space_group_name_H-M   'P 1'
#
loop_
_entity.id
_entity.type
_entity.pdbx_description
1 polymer ?
#
loop_
_entity_poly.entity_id
_entity_poly.type
_entity_poly.pdbx_seq_one_letter_code
_entity_poly.pdbx_strand_id
1 'polypeptide(L)'
;MTNFTTLLPRHISYTFTYQSQDINFGEWTTLITLCLAPVLTHILIGAPEQIIIARPGPSWLDSISHYNPISIFWRYYAITDRRIRTTNWNADDMVAANSAVWSESGWYSPQMLDKRALNGTYGQFPRKNRISLISTSAFKTLIITLQGVQSMYYIRPFPGWKLYSRSFATIFGALAMMGFLRLSAAPWLLDDSASLQPAYSVYNAYPSTLNLMSEDDSVAEDDPMSRRLPRRSSRGIIVRVYFLWLAAVVLGLAISNYVLTYKGPDIYMSATFLAETIFFCFLLGTGTFIAGYYIITDRSDSTILPCFNSLWYKYYTVVLYAMAISFIVVSALETRKTPEGAYVDYPPGRNGAD
;
A
#
# COMPACT_ATOMS: atom_id res chain seq x y z
N MET A 1 21.73 -36.89 -10.48
CA MET A 1 21.90 -36.15 -9.21
C MET A 1 23.07 -35.20 -9.38
N THR A 2 22.80 -33.97 -9.77
CA THR A 2 23.81 -32.91 -9.96
C THR A 2 24.12 -32.28 -8.61
N ASN A 3 25.41 -32.28 -8.25
CA ASN A 3 25.92 -31.75 -6.99
C ASN A 3 25.54 -30.27 -6.80
N PHE A 4 24.73 -29.98 -5.79
CA PHE A 4 24.28 -28.62 -5.41
C PHE A 4 25.28 -27.89 -4.49
N THR A 5 26.49 -28.41 -4.31
CA THR A 5 27.42 -27.98 -3.25
C THR A 5 28.46 -26.93 -3.65
N THR A 6 28.42 -26.36 -4.86
CA THR A 6 29.42 -25.38 -5.32
C THR A 6 28.80 -24.13 -5.96
N LEU A 7 28.06 -23.33 -5.20
CA LEU A 7 27.59 -22.00 -5.67
C LEU A 7 27.47 -20.99 -4.51
N LEU A 8 28.38 -21.00 -3.54
CA LEU A 8 28.54 -19.84 -2.66
C LEU A 8 29.68 -18.97 -3.20
N PRO A 9 29.43 -17.66 -3.46
CA PRO A 9 30.45 -16.75 -3.96
C PRO A 9 31.62 -16.68 -2.96
N ARG A 10 32.86 -16.63 -3.47
CA ARG A 10 34.06 -16.59 -2.61
C ARG A 10 34.21 -15.24 -1.91
N HIS A 11 33.75 -14.14 -2.52
CA HIS A 11 33.70 -12.81 -1.92
C HIS A 11 32.49 -12.01 -2.45
N ILE A 12 31.75 -11.37 -1.54
CA ILE A 12 30.70 -10.39 -1.86
C ILE A 12 31.25 -9.03 -1.50
N SER A 13 31.41 -8.16 -2.49
CA SER A 13 31.91 -6.79 -2.28
C SER A 13 30.84 -5.79 -2.65
N TYR A 14 30.40 -5.02 -1.66
CA TYR A 14 29.53 -3.86 -1.87
C TYR A 14 30.41 -2.64 -2.13
N THR A 15 30.16 -1.93 -3.22
CA THR A 15 30.91 -0.72 -3.55
C THR A 15 29.96 0.45 -3.71
N PHE A 16 30.19 1.51 -2.93
CA PHE A 16 29.55 2.80 -3.14
C PHE A 16 30.41 3.65 -4.06
N THR A 17 29.83 4.15 -5.16
CA THR A 17 30.53 5.05 -6.08
C THR A 17 29.70 6.31 -6.30
N TYR A 18 30.23 7.47 -5.89
CA TYR A 18 29.59 8.75 -6.17
C TYR A 18 29.82 9.16 -7.63
N GLN A 19 28.77 9.15 -8.44
CA GLN A 19 28.87 9.30 -9.91
C GLN A 19 27.72 10.10 -10.56
N SER A 20 27.01 10.88 -9.76
CA SER A 20 25.85 11.70 -10.16
C SER A 20 26.22 13.08 -10.70
N GLN A 21 27.51 13.39 -10.85
CA GLN A 21 27.97 14.75 -11.15
C GLN A 21 27.57 15.22 -12.56
N ASP A 22 27.38 14.29 -13.49
CA ASP A 22 27.12 14.59 -14.91
C ASP A 22 25.63 14.72 -15.27
N ILE A 23 24.74 14.61 -14.28
CA ILE A 23 23.28 14.69 -14.50
C ILE A 23 22.83 16.13 -14.29
N ASN A 24 22.25 16.73 -15.32
CA ASN A 24 21.80 18.11 -15.24
C ASN A 24 20.49 18.26 -14.45
N PHE A 25 20.14 19.49 -14.08
CA PHE A 25 18.94 19.76 -13.27
C PHE A 25 17.63 19.28 -13.93
N GLY A 26 17.47 19.48 -15.24
CA GLY A 26 16.27 19.05 -15.97
C GLY A 26 16.10 17.53 -15.94
N GLU A 27 17.19 16.79 -16.08
CA GLU A 27 17.22 15.34 -15.93
C GLU A 27 16.85 14.91 -14.51
N TRP A 28 17.41 15.57 -13.49
CA TRP A 28 17.05 15.33 -12.10
C TRP A 28 15.56 15.51 -11.82
N THR A 29 14.94 16.57 -12.35
CA THR A 29 13.49 16.77 -12.17
C THR A 29 12.68 15.63 -12.76
N THR A 30 13.09 15.11 -13.93
CA THR A 30 12.44 13.97 -14.59
C THR A 30 12.64 12.69 -13.77
N LEU A 31 13.86 12.42 -13.34
CA LEU A 31 14.24 11.26 -12.54
C LEU A 31 13.48 11.22 -11.21
N ILE A 32 13.42 12.34 -10.47
CA ILE A 32 12.68 12.46 -9.21
C ILE A 32 11.18 12.27 -9.44
N THR A 33 10.63 12.86 -10.51
CA THR A 33 9.20 12.70 -10.84
C THR A 33 8.85 11.25 -11.10
N LEU A 34 9.65 10.54 -11.92
CA LEU A 34 9.42 9.14 -12.24
C LEU A 34 9.60 8.23 -11.03
N CYS A 35 10.64 8.47 -10.22
CA CYS A 35 10.91 7.74 -8.99
C CYS A 35 9.76 7.87 -7.97
N LEU A 36 9.27 9.08 -7.75
CA LEU A 36 8.22 9.35 -6.76
C LEU A 36 6.82 9.03 -7.28
N ALA A 37 6.60 8.92 -8.59
CA ALA A 37 5.29 8.67 -9.17
C ALA A 37 4.58 7.42 -8.56
N PRO A 38 5.22 6.24 -8.46
CA PRO A 38 4.64 5.10 -7.75
C PRO A 38 4.26 5.41 -6.29
N VAL A 39 5.16 6.04 -5.54
CA VAL A 39 4.94 6.34 -4.10
C VAL A 39 3.75 7.28 -3.93
N LEU A 40 3.76 8.40 -4.65
CA LEU A 40 2.69 9.39 -4.61
C LEU A 40 1.36 8.82 -5.09
N THR A 41 1.38 8.03 -6.16
CA THR A 41 0.18 7.34 -6.66
C THR A 41 -0.40 6.46 -5.56
N HIS A 42 0.41 5.61 -4.92
CA HIS A 42 -0.07 4.76 -3.83
C HIS A 42 -0.64 5.55 -2.64
N ILE A 43 0.05 6.60 -2.21
CA ILE A 43 -0.35 7.43 -1.06
C ILE A 43 -1.62 8.22 -1.36
N LEU A 44 -1.64 9.00 -2.45
CA LEU A 44 -2.73 9.92 -2.79
C LEU A 44 -4.01 9.19 -3.19
N ILE A 45 -3.87 8.02 -3.80
CA ILE A 45 -5.00 7.23 -4.31
C ILE A 45 -5.44 6.18 -3.28
N GLY A 46 -4.53 5.71 -2.43
CA GLY A 46 -4.78 4.61 -1.51
C GLY A 46 -5.30 5.01 -0.13
N ALA A 47 -4.98 6.22 0.34
CA ALA A 47 -5.41 6.68 1.67
C ALA A 47 -6.94 6.79 1.77
N PRO A 48 -7.55 6.40 2.91
CA PRO A 48 -8.99 6.55 3.11
C PRO A 48 -9.38 8.01 3.31
N GLU A 49 -10.66 8.30 3.06
CA GLU A 49 -11.26 9.56 3.46
C GLU A 49 -11.33 9.62 5.00
N GLN A 50 -10.84 10.72 5.56
CA GLN A 50 -10.71 10.92 7.00
C GLN A 50 -11.84 11.81 7.51
N ILE A 51 -12.52 11.36 8.57
CA ILE A 51 -13.63 12.07 9.20
C ILE A 51 -13.28 12.32 10.65
N ILE A 52 -13.29 13.57 11.05
CA ILE A 52 -12.90 13.99 12.40
C ILE A 52 -14.15 14.40 13.16
N ILE A 53 -14.53 13.59 14.15
CA ILE A 53 -15.71 13.85 14.99
C ILE A 53 -15.34 14.31 16.41
N ALA A 54 -14.15 13.95 16.91
CA ALA A 54 -13.71 14.29 18.25
C ALA A 54 -12.68 15.42 18.27
N ARG A 55 -12.60 16.11 19.42
CA ARG A 55 -11.52 17.07 19.72
C ARG A 55 -10.70 16.56 20.91
N PRO A 56 -9.36 16.70 20.88
CA PRO A 56 -8.55 17.27 19.80
C PRO A 56 -8.54 16.38 18.53
N GLY A 57 -8.26 17.01 17.38
CA GLY A 57 -8.08 16.29 16.12
C GLY A 57 -6.84 15.38 16.15
N PRO A 58 -6.68 14.50 15.14
CA PRO A 58 -5.56 13.58 15.07
C PRO A 58 -4.23 14.33 15.03
N SER A 59 -3.24 13.84 15.78
CA SER A 59 -1.87 14.34 15.62
C SER A 59 -1.31 13.91 14.27
N TRP A 60 -0.24 14.57 13.80
CA TRP A 60 0.45 14.16 12.57
C TRP A 60 0.90 12.68 12.63
N LEU A 61 1.34 12.21 13.80
CA LEU A 61 1.76 10.82 14.00
C LEU A 61 0.57 9.85 13.96
N ASP A 62 -0.65 10.30 14.25
CA ASP A 62 -1.87 9.50 14.06
C ASP A 62 -2.26 9.41 12.58
N SER A 63 -2.05 10.48 11.82
CA SER A 63 -2.39 10.53 10.40
C SER A 63 -1.37 9.82 9.51
N ILE A 64 -0.09 9.77 9.89
CA ILE A 64 0.98 9.21 9.05
C ILE A 64 0.74 7.74 8.67
N SER A 65 0.13 6.97 9.58
CA SER A 65 -0.17 5.55 9.38
C SER A 65 -1.13 5.30 8.21
N HIS A 66 -1.99 6.27 7.84
CA HIS A 66 -2.90 6.14 6.69
C HIS A 66 -2.17 6.10 5.35
N TYR A 67 -0.98 6.70 5.32
CA TYR A 67 -0.12 6.76 4.14
C TYR A 67 0.90 5.61 4.10
N ASN A 68 0.87 4.71 5.09
CA ASN A 68 1.70 3.52 5.09
C ASN A 68 1.21 2.56 3.99
N PRO A 69 2.07 2.09 3.06
CA PRO A 69 1.68 1.15 2.01
C PRO A 69 0.96 -0.10 2.54
N ILE A 70 1.38 -0.63 3.69
CA ILE A 70 0.75 -1.81 4.31
C ILE A 70 -0.67 -1.52 4.77
N SER A 71 -0.93 -0.34 5.36
CA SER A 71 -2.29 0.07 5.73
C SER A 71 -3.18 0.24 4.49
N ILE A 72 -2.62 0.78 3.41
CA ILE A 72 -3.32 0.93 2.12
C ILE A 72 -3.68 -0.45 1.54
N PHE A 73 -2.74 -1.40 1.53
CA PHE A 73 -3.03 -2.75 1.04
C PHE A 73 -4.00 -3.52 1.92
N TRP A 74 -3.91 -3.33 3.24
CA TRP A 74 -4.88 -3.87 4.18
C TRP A 74 -6.28 -3.38 3.86
N ARG A 75 -6.45 -2.07 3.58
CA ARG A 75 -7.73 -1.50 3.16
C ARG A 75 -8.28 -2.20 1.92
N TYR A 76 -7.45 -2.41 0.89
CA TYR A 76 -7.89 -3.13 -0.32
C TYR A 76 -8.38 -4.54 0.00
N TYR A 77 -7.59 -5.28 0.79
CA TYR A 77 -7.98 -6.61 1.28
C TYR A 77 -9.32 -6.58 2.03
N ALA A 78 -9.44 -5.72 3.04
CA ALA A 78 -10.60 -5.67 3.92
C ALA A 78 -11.88 -5.28 3.16
N ILE A 79 -11.80 -4.34 2.20
CA ILE A 79 -12.93 -3.98 1.33
C ILE A 79 -13.36 -5.18 0.50
N THR A 80 -12.42 -5.86 -0.17
CA THR A 80 -12.71 -7.01 -1.03
C THR A 80 -13.28 -8.19 -0.23
N ASP A 81 -12.66 -8.54 0.91
CA ASP A 81 -13.13 -9.60 1.82
C ASP A 81 -14.55 -9.31 2.30
N ARG A 82 -14.81 -8.08 2.77
CA ARG A 82 -16.14 -7.69 3.25
C ARG A 82 -17.17 -7.76 2.15
N ARG A 83 -16.86 -7.24 0.96
CA ARG A 83 -17.80 -7.27 -0.16
C ARG A 83 -18.20 -8.70 -0.54
N ILE A 84 -17.23 -9.60 -0.61
CA ILE A 84 -17.44 -10.99 -1.02
C ILE A 84 -18.25 -11.77 0.02
N ARG A 85 -18.11 -11.42 1.31
CA ARG A 85 -18.87 -12.03 2.41
C ARG A 85 -20.24 -11.41 2.64
N THR A 86 -20.50 -10.19 2.16
CA THR A 86 -21.79 -9.51 2.37
C THR A 86 -22.79 -9.92 1.29
N THR A 87 -23.93 -10.49 1.69
CA THR A 87 -24.97 -10.94 0.75
C THR A 87 -25.68 -9.76 0.10
N ASN A 88 -26.07 -8.76 0.89
CA ASN A 88 -26.82 -7.58 0.47
C ASN A 88 -25.99 -6.29 0.60
N TRP A 89 -24.96 -6.17 -0.26
CA TRP A 89 -24.08 -4.98 -0.27
C TRP A 89 -24.79 -3.74 -0.82
N ASN A 90 -24.98 -2.74 0.04
CA ASN A 90 -25.63 -1.47 -0.28
C ASN A 90 -24.62 -0.29 -0.36
N ALA A 91 -25.12 0.92 -0.61
CA ALA A 91 -24.30 2.12 -0.68
C ALA A 91 -23.69 2.49 0.68
N ASP A 92 -24.41 2.28 1.78
CA ASP A 92 -23.94 2.59 3.14
C ASP A 92 -22.77 1.69 3.53
N ASP A 93 -22.85 0.40 3.20
CA ASP A 93 -21.76 -0.57 3.38
C ASP A 93 -20.49 -0.11 2.64
N MET A 94 -20.67 0.43 1.43
CA MET A 94 -19.59 0.96 0.62
C MET A 94 -18.96 2.20 1.26
N VAL A 95 -19.75 3.17 1.73
CA VAL A 95 -19.24 4.37 2.43
C VAL A 95 -18.54 3.98 3.74
N ALA A 96 -19.15 3.11 4.54
CA ALA A 96 -18.58 2.65 5.80
C ALA A 96 -17.27 1.86 5.62
N ALA A 97 -17.10 1.17 4.50
CA ALA A 97 -15.85 0.47 4.19
C ALA A 97 -14.72 1.42 3.74
N ASN A 98 -15.07 2.58 3.15
CA ASN A 98 -14.09 3.51 2.58
C ASN A 98 -13.65 4.64 3.52
N SER A 99 -14.34 4.82 4.64
CA SER A 99 -14.10 5.90 5.58
C SER A 99 -13.29 5.46 6.80
N ALA A 100 -12.45 6.38 7.27
CA ALA A 100 -11.77 6.30 8.55
C ALA A 100 -12.25 7.43 9.45
N VAL A 101 -12.79 7.08 10.62
CA VAL A 101 -13.32 8.06 11.58
C VAL A 101 -12.36 8.20 12.75
N TRP A 102 -12.12 9.43 13.17
CA TRP A 102 -11.31 9.79 14.33
C TRP A 102 -12.18 10.07 15.55
N SER A 103 -12.04 9.27 16.60
CA SER A 103 -12.62 9.51 17.94
C SER A 103 -11.54 9.80 18.99
N GLU A 104 -11.97 10.06 20.23
CA GLU A 104 -11.09 10.21 21.39
C GLU A 104 -10.19 8.98 21.64
N SER A 105 -10.62 7.79 21.20
CA SER A 105 -9.85 6.54 21.30
C SER A 105 -8.96 6.25 20.08
N GLY A 106 -8.92 7.15 19.09
CA GLY A 106 -8.13 7.03 17.86
C GLY A 106 -8.94 6.71 16.62
N TRP A 107 -8.29 6.14 15.60
CA TRP A 107 -8.92 5.80 14.33
C TRP A 107 -9.72 4.50 14.40
N TYR A 108 -10.92 4.51 13.83
CA TYR A 108 -11.74 3.31 13.68
C TYR A 108 -12.58 3.37 12.40
N SER A 109 -13.01 2.19 11.93
CA SER A 109 -13.93 2.09 10.80
C SER A 109 -15.36 2.25 11.31
N PRO A 110 -16.20 3.09 10.69
CA PRO A 110 -17.55 3.39 11.18
C PRO A 110 -18.56 2.25 10.98
N GLN A 111 -18.11 1.05 10.67
CA GLN A 111 -18.90 -0.17 10.72
C GLN A 111 -19.46 -0.48 12.12
N MET A 112 -18.89 0.16 13.14
CA MET A 112 -19.33 0.10 14.54
C MET A 112 -20.34 1.20 14.89
N LEU A 113 -20.63 2.13 13.97
CA LEU A 113 -21.59 3.22 14.20
C LEU A 113 -22.97 2.84 13.69
N ASP A 114 -23.98 3.24 14.46
CA ASP A 114 -25.37 3.27 14.02
C ASP A 114 -25.47 4.04 12.69
N LYS A 115 -26.23 3.48 11.74
CA LYS A 115 -26.53 4.09 10.43
C LYS A 115 -27.06 5.52 10.57
N ARG A 116 -27.70 5.85 11.70
CA ARG A 116 -28.17 7.22 12.00
C ARG A 116 -27.02 8.23 12.17
N ALA A 117 -25.93 7.84 12.82
CA ALA A 117 -24.77 8.72 13.01
C ALA A 117 -24.00 8.95 11.69
N LEU A 118 -23.96 7.93 10.83
CA LEU A 118 -23.46 8.05 9.45
C LEU A 118 -24.35 9.00 8.63
N ASN A 119 -25.68 8.85 8.70
CA ASN A 119 -26.62 9.68 7.94
C ASN A 119 -26.58 11.17 8.29
N GLY A 120 -26.31 11.51 9.56
CA GLY A 120 -26.10 12.89 9.97
C GLY A 120 -24.78 13.47 9.46
N THR A 121 -23.72 12.65 9.43
CA THR A 121 -22.34 13.09 9.12
C THR A 121 -22.08 13.24 7.62
N TYR A 122 -22.76 12.46 6.77
CA TYR A 122 -22.59 12.53 5.32
C TYR A 122 -23.74 13.29 4.67
N GLY A 123 -23.42 14.36 3.93
CA GLY A 123 -24.42 15.21 3.28
C GLY A 123 -25.20 14.50 2.17
N GLN A 124 -24.59 13.53 1.46
CA GLN A 124 -25.23 12.68 0.46
C GLN A 124 -24.49 11.34 0.34
N PHE A 125 -25.25 10.23 0.36
CA PHE A 125 -24.72 8.92 0.01
C PHE A 125 -24.68 8.73 -1.51
N PRO A 126 -23.69 8.00 -2.03
CA PRO A 126 -23.70 7.60 -3.43
C PRO A 126 -24.96 6.78 -3.73
N ARG A 127 -25.69 7.15 -4.79
CA ARG A 127 -26.92 6.44 -5.21
C ARG A 127 -26.69 5.01 -5.70
N LYS A 128 -25.43 4.63 -5.94
CA LYS A 128 -25.04 3.33 -6.51
C LYS A 128 -24.11 2.60 -5.56
N ASN A 129 -24.21 1.27 -5.52
CA ASN A 129 -23.38 0.37 -4.70
C ASN A 129 -22.08 -0.07 -5.40
N ARG A 130 -21.75 0.60 -6.51
CA ARG A 130 -20.54 0.40 -7.31
C ARG A 130 -20.14 1.73 -7.95
N ILE A 131 -18.86 1.82 -8.24
CA ILE A 131 -18.27 2.99 -8.88
C ILE A 131 -18.55 2.98 -10.38
N SER A 132 -18.80 4.17 -10.94
CA SER A 132 -18.93 4.36 -12.38
C SER A 132 -17.59 4.09 -13.07
N LEU A 133 -17.60 3.37 -14.19
CA LEU A 133 -16.39 3.14 -15.01
C LEU A 133 -15.77 4.44 -15.52
N ILE A 134 -16.57 5.51 -15.64
CA ILE A 134 -16.12 6.86 -15.93
C ILE A 134 -16.23 7.64 -14.61
N SER A 135 -15.19 7.54 -13.77
CA SER A 135 -15.07 8.26 -12.50
C SER A 135 -13.60 8.50 -12.17
N THR A 136 -13.33 9.42 -11.24
CA THR A 136 -11.98 9.67 -10.73
C THR A 136 -11.35 8.39 -10.17
N SER A 137 -12.11 7.57 -9.44
CA SER A 137 -11.63 6.31 -8.87
C SER A 137 -11.26 5.27 -9.92
N ALA A 138 -12.03 5.20 -11.01
CA ALA A 138 -11.70 4.34 -12.14
C ALA A 138 -10.42 4.81 -12.86
N PHE A 139 -10.26 6.13 -13.06
CA PHE A 139 -9.05 6.71 -13.65
C PHE A 139 -7.81 6.51 -12.77
N LYS A 140 -7.94 6.73 -11.45
CA LYS A 140 -6.92 6.44 -10.44
C LYS A 140 -6.47 4.97 -10.48
N THR A 141 -7.43 4.05 -10.62
CA THR A 141 -7.15 2.61 -10.76
C THR A 141 -6.46 2.28 -12.10
N LEU A 142 -6.83 2.95 -13.19
CA LEU A 142 -6.14 2.80 -14.47
C LEU A 142 -4.66 3.20 -14.36
N ILE A 143 -4.37 4.35 -13.75
CA ILE A 143 -2.99 4.83 -13.56
C ILE A 143 -2.16 3.82 -12.78
N ILE A 144 -2.65 3.35 -11.62
CA ILE A 144 -1.88 2.41 -10.78
C ILE A 144 -1.66 1.07 -11.49
N THR A 145 -2.62 0.65 -12.30
CA THR A 145 -2.53 -0.60 -13.09
C THR A 145 -1.47 -0.46 -14.18
N LEU A 146 -1.44 0.65 -14.89
CA LEU A 146 -0.43 0.92 -15.92
C LEU A 146 0.99 0.97 -15.32
N GLN A 147 1.16 1.60 -14.15
CA GLN A 147 2.44 1.60 -13.42
C GLN A 147 2.87 0.19 -13.00
N GLY A 148 1.93 -0.64 -12.52
CA GLY A 148 2.19 -2.04 -12.22
C GLY A 148 2.62 -2.84 -13.44
N VAL A 149 1.95 -2.64 -14.59
CA VAL A 149 2.29 -3.32 -15.86
C VAL A 149 3.67 -2.89 -16.35
N GLN A 150 3.96 -1.60 -16.29
CA GLN A 150 5.29 -1.08 -16.63
C GLN A 150 6.37 -1.70 -15.73
N SER A 151 6.10 -1.84 -14.43
CA SER A 151 7.04 -2.45 -13.48
C SER A 151 7.25 -3.95 -13.74
N MET A 152 6.19 -4.68 -14.10
CA MET A 152 6.31 -6.08 -14.54
C MET A 152 7.16 -6.24 -15.80
N TYR A 153 7.05 -5.30 -16.74
CA TYR A 153 7.87 -5.31 -17.96
C TYR A 153 9.37 -5.27 -17.62
N TYR A 154 9.77 -4.53 -16.59
CA TYR A 154 11.16 -4.46 -16.13
C TYR A 154 11.64 -5.72 -15.39
N ILE A 155 10.73 -6.62 -14.97
CA ILE A 155 11.04 -7.84 -14.21
C ILE A 155 11.17 -9.09 -15.10
N ARG A 156 11.18 -8.93 -16.43
CA ARG A 156 11.26 -10.05 -17.39
C ARG A 156 12.46 -10.98 -17.11
N PRO A 157 12.23 -12.25 -16.71
CA PRO A 157 13.28 -13.22 -16.48
C PRO A 157 13.66 -13.85 -17.82
N PHE A 158 14.43 -13.15 -18.65
CA PHE A 158 14.99 -13.77 -19.85
C PHE A 158 16.33 -14.46 -19.52
N PRO A 159 16.54 -15.71 -19.97
CA PRO A 159 17.85 -16.35 -19.85
C PRO A 159 18.90 -15.52 -20.62
N GLY A 160 19.92 -15.02 -19.90
CA GLY A 160 20.99 -14.19 -20.45
C GLY A 160 20.97 -12.71 -20.02
N TRP A 161 20.03 -12.27 -19.19
CA TRP A 161 20.00 -10.89 -18.72
C TRP A 161 21.05 -10.58 -17.66
N LYS A 162 21.81 -9.50 -17.89
CA LYS A 162 22.76 -8.93 -16.93
C LYS A 162 21.96 -8.23 -15.81
N LEU A 163 22.02 -8.76 -14.59
CA LEU A 163 21.29 -8.33 -13.40
C LEU A 163 21.57 -6.90 -12.89
N TYR A 164 22.24 -6.05 -13.67
CA TYR A 164 23.03 -4.95 -13.10
C TYR A 164 22.56 -3.55 -13.42
N SER A 165 21.51 -3.34 -14.22
CA SER A 165 21.10 -1.97 -14.56
C SER A 165 19.84 -1.56 -13.81
N ARG A 166 19.99 -0.89 -12.66
CA ARG A 166 18.87 -0.22 -11.99
C ARG A 166 18.92 1.27 -12.31
N SER A 167 17.78 1.80 -12.74
CA SER A 167 17.60 3.23 -12.91
C SER A 167 16.98 3.82 -11.65
N PHE A 168 17.46 4.98 -11.22
CA PHE A 168 16.84 5.80 -10.19
C PHE A 168 15.33 5.97 -10.39
N ALA A 169 14.91 6.13 -11.65
CA ALA A 169 13.50 6.33 -12.02
C ALA A 169 12.61 5.12 -11.66
N THR A 170 13.19 3.94 -11.49
CA THR A 170 12.47 2.67 -11.32
C THR A 170 12.65 2.03 -9.94
N ILE A 171 13.33 2.70 -9.00
CA ILE A 171 13.68 2.10 -7.70
C ILE A 171 12.47 1.71 -6.85
N PHE A 172 11.30 2.34 -7.06
CA PHE A 172 10.04 1.96 -6.42
C PHE A 172 9.17 1.04 -7.29
N GLY A 173 9.74 0.36 -8.29
CA GLY A 173 9.01 -0.53 -9.20
C GLY A 173 8.26 -1.66 -8.49
N ALA A 174 8.85 -2.24 -7.43
CA ALA A 174 8.15 -3.26 -6.63
C ALA A 174 6.92 -2.69 -5.89
N LEU A 175 6.96 -1.42 -5.48
CA LEU A 175 5.79 -0.75 -4.92
C LEU A 175 4.69 -0.60 -5.98
N ALA A 176 5.03 -0.17 -7.20
CA ALA A 176 4.09 -0.08 -8.31
C ALA A 176 3.44 -1.43 -8.67
N MET A 177 4.17 -2.55 -8.58
CA MET A 177 3.58 -3.89 -8.75
C MET A 177 2.52 -4.19 -7.69
N MET A 178 2.74 -3.79 -6.44
CA MET A 178 1.71 -3.95 -5.40
C MET A 178 0.45 -3.15 -5.71
N GLY A 179 0.52 -2.19 -6.64
CA GLY A 179 -0.63 -1.47 -7.20
C GLY A 179 -1.73 -2.39 -7.75
N PHE A 180 -1.38 -3.58 -8.23
CA PHE A 180 -2.36 -4.57 -8.70
C PHE A 180 -3.32 -5.04 -7.59
N LEU A 181 -2.92 -4.97 -6.32
CA LEU A 181 -3.83 -5.28 -5.20
C LEU A 181 -5.07 -4.37 -5.22
N ARG A 182 -4.94 -3.12 -5.71
CA ARG A 182 -6.06 -2.19 -5.82
C ARG A 182 -7.15 -2.71 -6.75
N LEU A 183 -6.80 -3.41 -7.84
CA LEU A 183 -7.77 -3.92 -8.83
C LEU A 183 -8.87 -4.77 -8.19
N SER A 184 -8.51 -5.55 -7.18
CA SER A 184 -9.44 -6.42 -6.46
C SER A 184 -10.50 -5.65 -5.66
N ALA A 185 -10.21 -4.42 -5.25
CA ALA A 185 -11.10 -3.55 -4.47
C ALA A 185 -11.74 -2.44 -5.31
N ALA A 186 -11.18 -2.16 -6.50
CA ALA A 186 -11.52 -1.02 -7.34
C ALA A 186 -13.02 -0.81 -7.62
N PRO A 187 -13.87 -1.85 -7.83
CA PRO A 187 -15.30 -1.63 -8.07
C PRO A 187 -16.05 -0.99 -6.88
N TRP A 188 -15.45 -1.03 -5.68
CA TRP A 188 -16.07 -0.61 -4.41
C TRP A 188 -15.25 0.44 -3.67
N LEU A 189 -14.20 0.99 -4.27
CA LEU A 189 -13.26 1.88 -3.60
C LEU A 189 -13.55 3.35 -3.87
N LEU A 190 -14.36 3.96 -3.00
CA LEU A 190 -14.84 5.33 -3.16
C LEU A 190 -13.70 6.31 -2.86
N ASP A 191 -13.33 7.16 -3.82
CA ASP A 191 -12.35 8.23 -3.61
C ASP A 191 -12.99 9.63 -3.54
N ASP A 192 -14.10 9.85 -4.24
CA ASP A 192 -14.79 11.14 -4.31
C ASP A 192 -16.31 10.90 -4.15
N SER A 193 -17.03 11.84 -3.52
CA SER A 193 -18.52 11.95 -3.47
C SER A 193 -19.27 11.48 -2.22
N ALA A 194 -18.72 11.68 -1.02
CA ALA A 194 -19.58 12.31 -0.02
C ALA A 194 -19.11 13.74 0.12
N SER A 195 -19.88 14.71 -0.38
CA SER A 195 -19.71 16.09 0.08
C SER A 195 -19.96 16.04 1.59
N LEU A 196 -18.88 15.97 2.37
CA LEU A 196 -18.91 16.22 3.81
C LEU A 196 -19.52 17.61 3.94
N GLN A 197 -20.79 17.69 4.35
CA GLN A 197 -21.15 18.85 5.12
C GLN A 197 -20.20 18.84 6.32
N PRO A 198 -19.54 19.96 6.64
CA PRO A 198 -18.63 19.98 7.76
C PRO A 198 -19.40 19.47 8.98
N ALA A 199 -18.92 18.38 9.60
CA ALA A 199 -19.52 17.73 10.78
C ALA A 199 -19.79 18.72 11.94
N TYR A 200 -19.23 19.92 11.84
CA TYR A 200 -19.59 21.11 12.59
C TYR A 200 -21.09 21.46 12.60
N SER A 201 -21.85 21.23 11.52
CA SER A 201 -23.30 21.48 11.54
C SER A 201 -24.07 20.42 12.32
N VAL A 202 -23.57 19.18 12.38
CA VAL A 202 -24.20 18.08 13.12
C VAL A 202 -23.95 18.20 14.62
N TYR A 203 -22.73 18.59 15.01
CA TYR A 203 -22.39 18.81 16.41
C TYR A 203 -23.23 19.95 17.04
N ASN A 204 -23.60 20.96 16.25
CA ASN A 204 -24.48 22.04 16.68
C ASN A 204 -25.98 21.75 16.50
N ALA A 205 -26.35 20.75 15.69
CA ALA A 205 -27.75 20.33 15.50
C ALA A 205 -28.22 19.33 16.56
N TYR A 206 -27.30 18.69 17.29
CA TYR A 206 -27.61 17.79 18.40
C TYR A 206 -26.96 18.26 19.69
N PRO A 207 -27.62 19.17 20.46
CA PRO A 207 -27.14 19.50 21.78
C PRO A 207 -27.32 18.28 22.69
N SER A 208 -26.20 17.74 23.19
CA SER A 208 -26.11 17.14 24.52
C SER A 208 -26.94 15.89 24.86
N THR A 209 -27.51 15.16 23.90
CA THR A 209 -28.15 13.85 24.17
C THR A 209 -27.34 12.68 23.62
N LEU A 210 -26.05 12.63 23.94
CA LEU A 210 -25.37 11.34 24.11
C LEU A 210 -25.59 10.84 25.55
N ASN A 211 -26.83 10.99 26.03
CA ASN A 211 -27.30 10.24 27.17
C ASN A 211 -27.52 8.82 26.65
N LEU A 212 -26.71 7.92 27.18
CA LEU A 212 -27.03 6.53 27.50
C LEU A 212 -28.51 6.18 27.26
N MET A 213 -28.74 5.22 26.36
CA MET A 213 -29.86 4.26 26.41
C MET A 213 -31.25 4.84 26.74
N SER A 214 -32.02 5.20 25.70
CA SER A 214 -33.48 5.03 25.78
C SER A 214 -33.87 3.85 24.92
N GLU A 215 -34.11 2.75 25.60
CA GLU A 215 -34.71 1.50 25.17
C GLU A 215 -36.20 1.75 24.84
N ASP A 216 -36.50 2.33 23.67
CA ASP A 216 -37.83 2.22 23.07
C ASP A 216 -37.81 2.72 21.62
N ASP A 217 -37.62 1.79 20.69
CA ASP A 217 -38.21 1.79 19.34
C ASP A 217 -37.73 0.51 18.63
N SER A 218 -38.50 -0.56 18.81
CA SER A 218 -38.26 -1.89 18.22
C SER A 218 -38.60 -1.93 16.73
N VAL A 219 -38.01 -1.03 15.93
CA VAL A 219 -37.79 -1.35 14.51
C VAL A 219 -36.62 -2.31 14.51
N ALA A 220 -36.83 -3.55 14.09
CA ALA A 220 -35.77 -4.55 14.00
C ALA A 220 -34.61 -3.98 13.15
N GLU A 221 -33.62 -3.40 13.82
CA GLU A 221 -32.42 -2.91 13.16
C GLU A 221 -31.69 -4.14 12.65
N ASP A 222 -31.81 -4.34 11.34
CA ASP A 222 -31.19 -5.42 10.62
C ASP A 222 -29.68 -5.31 10.82
N ASP A 223 -29.17 -6.10 11.77
CA ASP A 223 -27.80 -6.04 12.27
C ASP A 223 -26.84 -6.16 11.09
N PRO A 224 -26.01 -5.15 10.80
CA PRO A 224 -25.08 -5.20 9.67
C PRO A 224 -24.11 -6.38 9.73
N MET A 225 -23.92 -7.01 10.90
CA MET A 225 -23.17 -8.25 11.06
C MET A 225 -23.97 -9.50 10.70
N SER A 226 -25.29 -9.52 10.91
CA SER A 226 -26.17 -10.66 10.57
C SER A 226 -26.23 -10.95 9.05
N ARG A 227 -25.99 -9.94 8.21
CA ARG A 227 -26.00 -10.05 6.74
C ARG A 227 -24.68 -10.60 6.16
N ARG A 228 -23.68 -10.90 6.99
CA ARG A 228 -22.36 -11.36 6.54
C ARG A 228 -22.26 -12.88 6.64
N LEU A 229 -21.76 -13.49 5.57
CA LEU A 229 -21.38 -14.89 5.60
C LEU A 229 -20.31 -15.12 6.70
N PRO A 230 -20.33 -16.29 7.35
CA PRO A 230 -19.33 -16.64 8.36
C PRO A 230 -17.91 -16.44 7.84
N ARG A 231 -16.99 -16.08 8.74
CA ARG A 231 -15.58 -15.84 8.40
C ARG A 231 -14.91 -17.05 7.74
N ARG A 232 -15.31 -18.25 8.16
CA ARG A 232 -14.86 -19.53 7.60
C ARG A 232 -15.62 -19.98 6.34
N SER A 233 -16.44 -19.10 5.75
CA SER A 233 -17.05 -19.39 4.45
C SER A 233 -15.96 -19.60 3.39
N SER A 234 -16.21 -20.51 2.45
CA SER A 234 -15.29 -20.79 1.32
C SER A 234 -14.92 -19.52 0.57
N ARG A 235 -15.87 -18.59 0.43
CA ARG A 235 -15.66 -17.27 -0.18
C ARG A 235 -14.61 -16.43 0.57
N GLY A 236 -14.71 -16.34 1.90
CA GLY A 236 -13.73 -15.62 2.71
C GLY A 236 -12.34 -16.26 2.64
N ILE A 237 -12.28 -17.60 2.69
CA ILE A 237 -11.01 -18.35 2.60
C ILE A 237 -10.31 -18.08 1.26
N ILE A 238 -11.05 -18.11 0.14
CA ILE A 238 -10.48 -17.84 -1.19
C ILE A 238 -9.83 -16.45 -1.25
N VAL A 239 -10.50 -15.42 -0.71
CA VAL A 239 -9.95 -14.05 -0.70
C VAL A 239 -8.66 -13.99 0.10
N ARG A 240 -8.65 -14.59 1.29
CA ARG A 240 -7.46 -14.60 2.16
C ARG A 240 -6.29 -15.31 1.52
N VAL A 241 -6.52 -16.50 0.95
CA VAL A 241 -5.50 -17.25 0.23
C VAL A 241 -4.97 -16.44 -0.95
N TYR A 242 -5.85 -15.79 -1.72
CA TYR A 242 -5.45 -14.93 -2.84
C TYR A 242 -4.52 -13.78 -2.41
N PHE A 243 -4.89 -13.02 -1.37
CA PHE A 243 -4.09 -11.88 -0.91
C PHE A 243 -2.76 -12.33 -0.26
N LEU A 244 -2.76 -13.39 0.55
CA LEU A 244 -1.54 -13.92 1.15
C LEU A 244 -0.61 -14.52 0.10
N TRP A 245 -1.16 -15.23 -0.89
CA TRP A 245 -0.39 -15.73 -2.02
C TRP A 245 0.26 -14.58 -2.80
N LEU A 246 -0.49 -13.52 -3.11
CA LEU A 246 0.06 -12.38 -3.84
C LEU A 246 1.15 -11.65 -3.05
N ALA A 247 0.96 -11.44 -1.74
CA ALA A 247 1.99 -10.89 -0.87
C ALA A 247 3.25 -11.78 -0.83
N ALA A 248 3.07 -13.10 -0.72
CA ALA A 248 4.16 -14.07 -0.74
C ALA A 248 4.90 -14.10 -2.09
N VAL A 249 4.19 -13.97 -3.22
CA VAL A 249 4.80 -13.90 -4.56
C VAL A 249 5.66 -12.64 -4.68
N VAL A 250 5.16 -11.47 -4.28
CA VAL A 250 5.94 -10.22 -4.37
C VAL A 250 7.16 -10.26 -3.45
N LEU A 251 7.01 -10.79 -2.23
CA LEU A 251 8.15 -11.02 -1.31
C LEU A 251 9.15 -12.02 -1.90
N GLY A 252 8.67 -13.12 -2.49
CA GLY A 252 9.50 -14.13 -3.14
C GLY A 252 10.23 -13.58 -4.37
N LEU A 253 9.63 -12.65 -5.12
CA LEU A 253 10.30 -11.94 -6.21
C LEU A 253 11.40 -11.00 -5.67
N ALA A 254 11.14 -10.27 -4.58
CA ALA A 254 12.16 -9.44 -3.96
C ALA A 254 13.36 -10.26 -3.45
N ILE A 255 13.10 -11.40 -2.81
CA ILE A 255 14.15 -12.32 -2.33
C ILE A 255 14.86 -13.00 -3.50
N SER A 256 14.13 -13.44 -4.53
CA SER A 256 14.74 -14.13 -5.67
C SER A 256 15.61 -13.20 -6.50
N ASN A 257 15.27 -11.92 -6.61
CA ASN A 257 16.13 -10.89 -7.21
C ASN A 257 17.50 -10.84 -6.48
N TYR A 258 17.49 -10.91 -5.14
CA TYR A 258 18.72 -11.03 -4.36
C TYR A 258 19.47 -12.34 -4.67
N VAL A 259 18.82 -13.49 -4.51
CA VAL A 259 19.45 -14.82 -4.62
C VAL A 259 19.98 -15.11 -6.03
N LEU A 260 19.25 -14.73 -7.08
CA LEU A 260 19.64 -14.99 -8.47
C LEU A 260 20.81 -14.10 -8.92
N THR A 261 21.03 -12.95 -8.28
CA THR A 261 22.22 -12.12 -8.51
C THR A 261 23.50 -12.84 -8.08
N TYR A 262 23.42 -13.82 -7.16
CA TYR A 262 24.59 -14.50 -6.56
C TYR A 262 25.26 -15.60 -7.40
N LYS A 263 24.90 -15.79 -8.67
CA LYS A 263 25.51 -16.82 -9.52
C LYS A 263 26.71 -16.26 -10.30
N GLY A 264 27.90 -16.27 -9.67
CA GLY A 264 29.18 -15.88 -10.30
C GLY A 264 30.37 -16.01 -9.33
N PRO A 265 31.62 -16.14 -9.82
CA PRO A 265 32.81 -16.30 -8.97
C PRO A 265 33.18 -15.03 -8.18
N ASP A 266 32.92 -13.83 -8.75
CA ASP A 266 33.08 -12.52 -8.12
C ASP A 266 31.86 -11.65 -8.44
N ILE A 267 31.22 -11.08 -7.42
CA ILE A 267 29.96 -10.35 -7.57
C ILE A 267 30.11 -8.99 -6.89
N TYR A 268 30.07 -7.95 -7.70
CA TYR A 268 30.08 -6.56 -7.27
C TYR A 268 28.63 -6.06 -7.23
N MET A 269 28.21 -5.57 -6.07
CA MET A 269 26.88 -4.99 -5.88
C MET A 269 26.99 -3.50 -5.56
N SER A 270 26.12 -2.69 -6.16
CA SER A 270 25.97 -1.28 -5.80
C SER A 270 25.40 -1.15 -4.38
N ALA A 271 25.65 -0.02 -3.71
CA ALA A 271 25.01 0.25 -2.43
C ALA A 271 23.48 0.41 -2.59
N THR A 272 23.04 0.88 -3.75
CA THR A 272 21.64 1.03 -4.18
C THR A 272 20.95 -0.32 -4.20
N PHE A 273 21.59 -1.35 -4.75
CA PHE A 273 21.05 -2.71 -4.76
C PHE A 273 20.81 -3.23 -3.34
N LEU A 274 21.78 -3.02 -2.44
CA LEU A 274 21.69 -3.41 -1.04
C LEU A 274 20.58 -2.63 -0.33
N ALA A 275 20.55 -1.30 -0.49
CA ALA A 275 19.54 -0.43 0.11
C ALA A 275 18.12 -0.79 -0.34
N GLU A 276 17.92 -1.05 -1.64
CA GLU A 276 16.65 -1.53 -2.19
C GLU A 276 16.23 -2.86 -1.57
N THR A 277 17.17 -3.81 -1.50
CA THR A 277 16.91 -5.14 -0.93
C THR A 277 16.50 -5.03 0.53
N ILE A 278 17.24 -4.26 1.33
CA ILE A 278 16.92 -4.03 2.75
C ILE A 278 15.55 -3.36 2.86
N PHE A 279 15.28 -2.31 2.07
CA PHE A 279 14.01 -1.58 2.10
C PHE A 279 12.82 -2.48 1.77
N PHE A 280 12.86 -3.21 0.65
CA PHE A 280 11.74 -4.05 0.25
C PHE A 280 11.61 -5.32 1.08
N CYS A 281 12.70 -5.94 1.54
CA CYS A 281 12.61 -7.05 2.49
C CYS A 281 11.99 -6.59 3.82
N PHE A 282 12.34 -5.38 4.30
CA PHE A 282 11.72 -4.81 5.47
C PHE A 282 10.24 -4.52 5.23
N LEU A 283 9.89 -3.76 4.19
CA LEU A 283 8.50 -3.40 3.86
C LEU A 283 7.62 -4.63 3.62
N LEU A 284 8.02 -5.51 2.70
CA LEU A 284 7.24 -6.68 2.29
C LEU A 284 7.25 -7.77 3.34
N GLY A 285 8.38 -7.99 4.01
CA GLY A 285 8.49 -9.00 5.06
C GLY A 285 7.63 -8.65 6.26
N THR A 286 7.79 -7.43 6.81
CA THR A 286 6.94 -6.97 7.92
C THR A 286 5.48 -6.84 7.50
N GLY A 287 5.21 -6.32 6.30
CA GLY A 287 3.86 -6.21 5.75
C GLY A 287 3.14 -7.55 5.62
N THR A 288 3.81 -8.54 5.04
CA THR A 288 3.29 -9.90 4.89
C THR A 288 3.06 -10.54 6.25
N PHE A 289 3.97 -10.34 7.21
CA PHE A 289 3.82 -10.84 8.57
C PHE A 289 2.61 -10.22 9.28
N ILE A 290 2.49 -8.89 9.25
CA ILE A 290 1.38 -8.16 9.88
C ILE A 290 0.04 -8.56 9.25
N ALA A 291 -0.05 -8.51 7.92
CA ALA A 291 -1.26 -8.88 7.19
C ALA A 291 -1.61 -10.35 7.43
N GLY A 292 -0.62 -11.25 7.34
CA GLY A 292 -0.75 -12.68 7.63
C GLY A 292 -1.30 -12.94 9.02
N TYR A 293 -0.70 -12.35 10.04
CA TYR A 293 -1.15 -12.50 11.42
C TYR A 293 -2.62 -12.11 11.59
N TYR A 294 -3.03 -10.94 11.11
CA TYR A 294 -4.41 -10.46 11.29
C TYR A 294 -5.43 -11.18 10.40
N ILE A 295 -5.03 -11.63 9.21
CA ILE A 295 -5.86 -12.45 8.33
C ILE A 295 -6.11 -13.83 8.95
N ILE A 296 -5.07 -14.47 9.49
CA ILE A 296 -5.13 -15.81 10.08
C ILE A 296 -5.88 -15.78 11.42
N THR A 297 -5.68 -14.73 12.23
CA THR A 297 -6.38 -14.56 13.52
C THR A 297 -7.81 -14.01 13.39
N ASP A 298 -8.35 -13.97 12.16
CA ASP A 298 -9.72 -13.54 11.89
C ASP A 298 -10.01 -12.08 12.31
N ARG A 299 -9.01 -11.19 12.45
CA ARG A 299 -9.19 -9.80 12.90
C ARG A 299 -9.35 -8.81 11.74
N SER A 300 -10.17 -9.16 10.74
CA SER A 300 -10.37 -8.37 9.51
C SER A 300 -11.72 -7.62 9.46
N ASP A 301 -12.32 -7.33 10.61
CA ASP A 301 -13.64 -6.66 10.65
C ASP A 301 -13.59 -5.18 10.26
N SER A 302 -12.42 -4.56 10.40
CA SER A 302 -12.19 -3.15 10.13
C SER A 302 -11.36 -2.99 8.86
N THR A 303 -11.69 -1.97 8.06
CA THR A 303 -10.86 -1.53 6.93
C THR A 303 -9.63 -0.76 7.38
N ILE A 304 -9.57 -0.40 8.67
CA ILE A 304 -8.37 0.09 9.35
C ILE A 304 -7.65 -1.10 9.99
N LEU A 305 -6.33 -1.14 9.83
CA LEU A 305 -5.49 -2.20 10.38
C LEU A 305 -5.63 -2.29 11.92
N PRO A 306 -5.72 -3.48 12.54
CA PRO A 306 -5.97 -3.55 13.99
C PRO A 306 -4.87 -2.92 14.86
N CYS A 307 -3.61 -2.92 14.42
CA CYS A 307 -2.52 -2.24 15.12
C CYS A 307 -2.38 -0.75 14.79
N PHE A 308 -3.28 -0.17 14.00
CA PHE A 308 -3.12 1.18 13.45
C PHE A 308 -2.90 2.26 14.53
N ASN A 309 -3.64 2.19 15.63
CA ASN A 309 -3.53 3.15 16.74
C ASN A 309 -2.34 2.87 17.66
N SER A 310 -1.70 1.72 17.54
CA SER A 310 -0.59 1.33 18.42
C SER A 310 0.67 2.15 18.16
N LEU A 311 1.42 2.48 19.21
CA LEU A 311 2.66 3.26 19.10
C LEU A 311 3.72 2.55 18.26
N TRP A 312 3.85 1.23 18.38
CA TRP A 312 4.86 0.48 17.62
C TRP A 312 4.61 0.57 16.11
N TYR A 313 3.35 0.56 15.66
CA TYR A 313 3.03 0.66 14.24
C TYR A 313 3.32 2.07 13.69
N LYS A 314 3.12 3.11 14.51
CA LYS A 314 3.49 4.49 14.18
C LYS A 314 5.01 4.62 14.06
N TYR A 315 5.78 4.09 15.02
CA TYR A 315 7.25 4.07 14.94
C TYR A 315 7.75 3.29 13.73
N TYR A 316 7.17 2.12 13.46
CA TYR A 316 7.45 1.35 12.24
C TYR A 316 7.25 2.20 10.98
N THR A 317 6.16 2.96 10.89
CA THR A 317 5.88 3.83 9.74
C THR A 317 6.92 4.94 9.59
N VAL A 318 7.35 5.57 10.68
CA VAL A 318 8.42 6.58 10.66
C VAL A 318 9.75 5.97 10.20
N VAL A 319 10.11 4.80 10.73
CA VAL A 319 11.32 4.07 10.32
C VAL A 319 11.27 3.72 8.83
N LEU A 320 10.12 3.23 8.35
CA LEU A 320 9.93 2.91 6.93
C LEU A 320 10.16 4.12 6.03
N TYR A 321 9.67 5.30 6.42
CA TYR A 321 9.88 6.53 5.64
C TYR A 321 11.32 7.03 5.72
N ALA A 322 11.97 6.93 6.88
CA ALA A 322 13.39 7.24 6.99
C ALA A 322 14.23 6.33 6.09
N MET A 323 13.92 5.03 6.04
CA MET A 323 14.55 4.08 5.12
C MET A 323 14.29 4.43 3.65
N ALA A 324 13.06 4.82 3.28
CA ALA A 324 12.73 5.23 1.92
C ALA A 324 13.53 6.48 1.49
N ILE A 325 13.65 7.49 2.36
CA ILE A 325 14.45 8.69 2.10
C ILE A 325 15.93 8.32 1.94
N SER A 326 16.45 7.47 2.83
CA SER A 326 17.85 7.03 2.78
C SER A 326 18.14 6.26 1.49
N PHE A 327 17.20 5.42 1.07
CA PHE A 327 17.28 4.68 -0.19
C PHE A 327 17.29 5.62 -1.41
N ILE A 328 16.41 6.63 -1.44
CA ILE A 328 16.40 7.65 -2.49
C ILE A 328 17.76 8.37 -2.55
N VAL A 329 18.31 8.78 -1.41
CA VAL A 329 19.59 9.50 -1.37
C VAL A 329 20.73 8.62 -1.90
N VAL A 330 20.86 7.38 -1.43
CA VAL A 330 21.90 6.45 -1.90
C VAL A 330 21.77 6.21 -3.40
N SER A 331 20.55 5.95 -3.87
CA SER A 331 20.29 5.74 -5.29
C SER A 331 20.62 6.97 -6.13
N ALA A 332 20.27 8.17 -5.67
CA ALA A 332 20.59 9.41 -6.36
C ALA A 332 22.11 9.58 -6.49
N LEU A 333 22.86 9.35 -5.42
CA LEU A 333 24.30 9.55 -5.42
C LEU A 333 25.04 8.58 -6.35
N GLU A 334 24.58 7.33 -6.45
CA GLU A 334 25.16 6.32 -7.33
C GLU A 334 24.63 6.34 -8.76
N THR A 335 23.58 7.11 -9.06
CA THR A 335 23.05 7.15 -10.43
C THR A 335 23.96 7.93 -11.35
N ARG A 336 24.33 7.33 -12.48
CA ARG A 336 25.01 8.00 -13.59
C ARG A 336 24.24 7.86 -14.89
N LYS A 337 24.57 8.71 -15.85
CA LYS A 337 24.12 8.60 -17.23
C LYS A 337 25.19 7.87 -18.06
N THR A 338 24.79 6.88 -18.86
CA THR A 338 25.67 6.19 -19.81
C THR A 338 25.83 7.02 -21.09
N PRO A 339 26.86 6.75 -21.92
CA PRO A 339 27.00 7.40 -23.23
C PRO A 339 25.77 7.21 -24.14
N GLU A 340 25.07 6.08 -23.98
CA GLU A 340 23.82 5.77 -24.69
C GLU A 340 22.60 6.54 -24.14
N GLY A 341 22.77 7.30 -23.05
CA GLY A 341 21.71 8.08 -22.41
C GLY A 341 20.87 7.31 -21.39
N ALA A 342 21.24 6.08 -21.04
CA ALA A 342 20.56 5.29 -20.01
C ALA A 342 21.03 5.69 -18.60
N TYR A 343 20.16 5.55 -17.59
CA TYR A 343 20.50 5.82 -16.19
C TYR A 343 20.73 4.53 -15.43
N VAL A 344 21.89 4.43 -14.78
CA VAL A 344 22.38 3.21 -14.14
C VAL A 344 23.12 3.49 -12.83
N ASP A 345 23.21 2.50 -11.94
CA ASP A 345 23.79 2.61 -10.59
C ASP A 345 25.19 1.96 -10.43
N TYR A 346 25.74 1.36 -11.48
CA TYR A 346 27.06 0.71 -11.46
C TYR A 346 28.16 1.57 -12.10
N PRO A 347 29.44 1.41 -11.69
CA PRO A 347 30.54 2.23 -12.19
C PRO A 347 30.95 1.91 -13.65
N PRO A 348 31.61 2.86 -14.35
CA PRO A 348 32.14 2.64 -15.71
C PRO A 348 33.14 1.45 -15.77
N GLY A 349 33.19 0.73 -16.89
CA GLY A 349 34.16 -0.35 -17.13
C GLY A 349 33.99 -1.64 -16.31
N ARG A 350 32.96 -1.73 -15.44
CA ARG A 350 32.63 -2.97 -14.70
C ARG A 350 31.55 -3.83 -15.36
N ASN A 351 31.10 -3.44 -16.54
CA ASN A 351 30.27 -4.27 -17.39
C ASN A 351 31.13 -4.86 -18.50
N GLY A 352 31.04 -6.17 -18.74
CA GLY A 352 31.51 -6.80 -19.98
C GLY A 352 30.66 -6.39 -21.19
N ALA A 353 30.52 -5.09 -21.41
CA ALA A 353 29.83 -4.43 -22.52
C ALA A 353 30.65 -3.24 -23.05
N ASP A 354 31.96 -3.25 -22.81
CA ASP A 354 32.95 -2.60 -23.67
C ASP A 354 33.71 -3.69 -24.42
#